data_AF-A0A1Q9LDS7-F1
#
_entry.id   AF-A0A1Q9LDS7-F1
#
_cell.length_a   1.000
_cell.length_b   1.000
_cell.length_c   1.000
_cell.angle_alpha   90.00
_cell.angle_beta   90.00
_cell.angle_gamma   90.00
#
_symmetry.space_group_name_H-M   'P 1'
#
loop_
_entity.id
_entity.type
_entity.pdbx_description
1 polymer ?
#
loop_
_entity_poly.entity_id
_entity_poly.type
_entity_poly.pdbx_seq_one_letter_code
_entity_poly.pdbx_strand_id
1 'polypeptide(L)' 'MTLAHEAPAVFGRIAAAKELEHAHNTEQASRATRTVADHASDAADCQFLLEMLGLDPALGKRC' A
#
# COMPACT_ATOMS: atom_id res chain seq x y z
N MET A 1 2.62 -42.12 8.86
CA MET A 1 1.81 -40.88 8.86
C MET A 1 2.64 -39.79 8.21
N THR A 2 2.46 -39.59 6.90
CA THR A 2 3.36 -38.78 6.06
C THR A 2 2.92 -37.31 6.08
N LEU A 3 3.66 -36.46 6.79
CA LEU A 3 3.49 -34.99 6.84
C LEU A 3 4.00 -34.34 5.53
N ALA A 4 3.40 -34.66 4.38
CA ALA A 4 3.93 -34.21 3.09
C ALA A 4 2.90 -33.60 2.13
N HIS A 5 1.68 -33.26 2.58
CA HIS A 5 0.62 -32.79 1.66
C HIS A 5 0.05 -31.38 1.94
N GLU A 6 0.52 -30.68 2.97
CA GLU A 6 -0.11 -29.42 3.41
C GLU A 6 0.67 -28.17 3.00
N ALA A 7 2.00 -28.30 2.85
CA ALA A 7 2.89 -27.16 2.64
C ALA A 7 2.57 -26.32 1.39
N PRO A 8 2.36 -26.88 0.17
CA PRO A 8 2.20 -26.08 -1.04
C PRO A 8 0.92 -25.23 -1.01
N ALA A 9 -0.16 -25.78 -0.44
CA ALA A 9 -1.45 -25.10 -0.33
C ALA A 9 -1.41 -23.94 0.69
N VAL A 10 -0.65 -24.10 1.77
CA VAL A 10 -0.47 -23.04 2.78
C VAL A 10 0.38 -21.89 2.22
N PHE A 11 1.46 -22.19 1.49
CA PHE A 11 2.27 -21.15 0.82
C PHE A 11 1.45 -20.36 -0.21
N GLY A 12 0.61 -21.04 -1.01
CA GLY A 12 -0.28 -20.39 -1.97
C GLY A 12 -1.30 -19.45 -1.32
N ARG A 13 -1.87 -19.85 -0.17
CA ARG A 13 -2.81 -19.00 0.59
C ARG A 13 -2.13 -17.78 1.21
N ILE A 14 -0.92 -17.94 1.74
CA ILE A 14 -0.15 -16.82 2.29
C ILE A 14 0.24 -15.84 1.18
N ALA A 15 0.66 -16.33 0.01
CA ALA A 15 0.94 -15.47 -1.14
C ALA A 15 -0.30 -14.69 -1.57
N ALA A 16 -1.45 -15.36 -1.73
CA ALA A 16 -2.71 -14.69 -2.08
C ALA A 16 -3.15 -13.64 -1.04
N ALA A 17 -2.96 -13.92 0.25
CA ALA A 17 -3.26 -12.96 1.31
C ALA A 17 -2.35 -11.72 1.23
N LYS A 18 -1.06 -11.90 0.95
CA LYS A 18 -0.11 -10.80 0.77
C LYS A 18 -0.43 -9.93 -0.44
N GLU A 19 -0.83 -10.53 -1.56
CA GLU A 19 -1.24 -9.77 -2.75
C GLU A 19 -2.49 -8.93 -2.47
N LEU A 20 -3.47 -9.49 -1.75
CA LEU A 20 -4.68 -8.76 -1.36
C LEU A 20 -4.35 -7.61 -0.40
N GLU A 21 -3.51 -7.87 0.61
CA GLU A 21 -3.03 -6.84 1.54
C GLU A 21 -2.27 -5.75 0.80
N HIS A 22 -1.39 -6.11 -0.14
CA HIS A 22 -0.66 -5.17 -0.95
C HIS A 22 -1.59 -4.29 -1.77
N ALA A 23 -2.57 -4.88 -2.48
CA ALA A 23 -3.54 -4.12 -3.26
C ALA A 23 -4.32 -3.12 -2.41
N HIS A 24 -4.79 -3.56 -1.24
CA HIS A 24 -5.51 -2.69 -0.31
C HIS A 24 -4.61 -1.57 0.25
N ASN A 25 -3.35 -1.89 0.60
CA ASN A 25 -2.38 -0.90 1.06
C ASN A 25 -2.07 0.13 -0.04
N THR A 26 -1.94 -0.27 -1.30
CA THR A 26 -1.75 0.63 -2.43
C THR A 26 -2.95 1.56 -2.62
N GLU A 27 -4.18 1.03 -2.53
CA GLU A 27 -5.39 1.86 -2.60
C GLU A 27 -5.46 2.88 -1.47
N GLN A 28 -5.17 2.44 -0.24
CA GLN A 28 -5.15 3.33 0.92
C GLN A 28 -4.05 4.38 0.82
N ALA A 29 -2.85 4.02 0.37
CA ALA A 29 -1.75 4.94 0.15
C ALA A 29 -2.11 5.99 -0.91
N SER A 30 -2.74 5.58 -2.02
CA SER A 30 -3.23 6.52 -3.05
C SER A 30 -4.24 7.52 -2.48
N ARG A 31 -5.20 7.06 -1.67
CA ARG A 31 -6.15 7.94 -0.99
C ARG A 31 -5.47 8.88 -0.01
N ALA A 32 -4.53 8.37 0.80
CA ALA A 32 -3.79 9.17 1.76
C ALA A 32 -2.97 10.27 1.07
N THR A 33 -2.25 9.95 -0.02
CA THR A 33 -1.51 10.94 -0.81
C THR A 33 -2.41 12.06 -1.30
N ARG A 34 -3.63 11.73 -1.78
CA ARG A 34 -4.60 12.73 -2.24
C ARG A 34 -5.14 13.57 -1.10
N THR A 35 -5.48 12.95 0.04
CA THR A 35 -5.92 13.68 1.23
C THR A 35 -4.86 14.67 1.70
N VAL A 36 -3.59 14.26 1.74
CA VAL A 36 -2.48 15.16 2.09
C VAL A 36 -2.38 16.32 1.10
N ALA A 37 -2.46 16.04 -0.20
CA ALA A 37 -2.42 17.08 -1.23
C ALA A 37 -3.61 18.06 -1.12
N ASP A 38 -4.80 17.60 -0.77
CA ASP A 38 -6.00 18.43 -0.63
C ASP A 38 -5.97 19.30 0.64
N HIS A 39 -5.19 18.92 1.66
CA HIS A 39 -5.13 19.62 2.96
C HIS A 39 -3.81 20.35 3.22
N ALA A 40 -2.81 20.19 2.35
CA ALA A 40 -1.54 20.88 2.46
C ALA A 40 -1.70 22.37 2.17
N SER A 41 -0.90 23.19 2.86
CA SER A 41 -0.92 24.65 2.72
C SER A 41 -0.29 25.11 1.40
N ASP A 42 0.75 24.40 0.96
CA ASP A 42 1.45 24.62 -0.30
C ASP A 42 2.16 23.32 -0.76
N ALA A 43 2.88 23.41 -1.88
CA ALA A 43 3.56 22.26 -2.47
C ALA A 43 4.72 21.73 -1.62
N ALA A 44 5.42 22.59 -0.87
CA ALA A 44 6.53 22.18 -0.02
C ALA A 44 6.01 21.51 1.26
N ASP A 45 4.93 22.03 1.84
CA ASP A 45 4.20 21.43 2.95
C ASP A 45 3.65 20.04 2.57
N CYS A 46 3.03 19.93 1.39
CA CYS A 46 2.58 18.64 0.84
C CYS A 46 3.73 17.63 0.74
N GLN A 47 4.87 18.04 0.15
CA GLN A 47 6.03 17.15 0.02
C GLN A 47 6.54 16.69 1.39
N PHE A 48 6.68 17.60 2.34
CA PHE A 48 7.13 17.29 3.69
C PHE A 48 6.21 16.30 4.41
N LEU A 49 4.89 16.49 4.30
CA LEU A 49 3.91 15.58 4.89
C LEU A 49 3.93 14.20 4.24
N LEU A 50 4.09 14.12 2.91
CA LEU A 50 4.22 12.84 2.20
C LEU A 50 5.49 12.09 2.63
N GLU A 51 6.63 12.79 2.76
CA GLU A 51 7.88 12.20 3.25
C GLU A 51 7.74 11.68 4.69
N MET A 52 7.10 12.46 5.58
CA MET A 52 6.87 12.05 6.97
C MET A 52 6.00 10.79 7.09
N LEU A 53 5.01 10.65 6.20
CA LEU A 53 4.08 9.53 6.16
C LEU A 53 4.60 8.34 5.34
N GLY A 54 5.77 8.47 4.69
CA GLY A 54 6.31 7.43 3.81
C GLY A 54 5.46 7.18 2.56
N LEU A 55 4.72 8.19 2.11
CA LEU A 55 3.83 8.11 0.96
C LEU A 55 4.55 8.56 -0.31
N ASP A 56 4.44 7.76 -1.37
CA ASP A 56 4.96 8.16 -2.68
C ASP A 56 3.99 9.17 -3.34
N PRO A 57 4.46 10.37 -3.72
CA PRO A 57 3.68 11.33 -4.49
C PRO A 57 3.11 10.72 -5.78
N ALA A 58 3.77 9.69 -6.32
CA ALA A 58 3.33 8.95 -7.48
C ALA A 58 2.04 8.17 -7.30
N LEU A 59 1.61 7.89 -6.08
CA LEU A 59 0.37 7.15 -5.83
C LEU A 59 -0.87 8.07 -5.90
N GLY A 60 -0.70 9.39 -5.84
CA GLY A 60 -1.78 10.36 -5.92
C GLY A 60 -2.20 10.74 -7.34
N LYS A 61 -1.34 10.48 -8.35
CA LYS A 61 -1.65 10.76 -9.75
C LYS A 61 -2.63 9.72 -10.28
N ARG A 62 -3.83 10.17 -10.65
CA ARG A 62 -4.83 9.34 -11.33
C ARG A 62 -4.27 8.95 -12.71
N CYS A 63 -4.20 7.64 -12.97
CA CYS A 63 -4.04 7.09 -14.31
C CYS A 63 -5.21 7.54 -15.20
#